data_AF-A0A1M5SVG0-F1
#
_entry.id   AF-A0A1M5SVG0-F1
#
_cell.length_a   1.000
_cell.length_b   1.000
_cell.length_c   1.000
_cell.angle_alpha   90.00
_cell.angle_beta   90.00
_cell.angle_gamma   90.00
#
_symmetry.space_group_name_H-M   'P 1'
#
loop_
_entity.id
_entity.type
_entity.pdbx_description
1 polymer ?
#
loop_
_entity_poly.entity_id
_entity_poly.type
_entity_poly.pdbx_seq_one_letter_code
_entity_poly.pdbx_strand_id
1 'polypeptide(L)'
;MVGVRAEAEVHASPRLANLIYVTYAKVKLGICEMIGRPETHPVKKVLGFTDEMVAAVESWRAKQKPVPNFSEAVRRLVELGLTVRTPAKPVNKPGRRLRAQELAANAIKKMIDPAAPPEERAQRKHRLTKGPSEFREDRVDLPKAKK
;
A
#
# COMPACT_ATOMS: atom_id res chain seq x y z
N MET A 1 65.24 53.67 -21.98
CA MET A 1 63.96 54.35 -21.66
C MET A 1 63.15 54.34 -22.94
N VAL A 2 61.99 53.73 -23.11
CA VAL A 2 60.80 53.40 -22.28
C VAL A 2 60.05 52.34 -23.14
N GLY A 3 59.35 51.30 -22.71
CA GLY A 3 58.94 50.73 -21.44
C GLY A 3 58.02 49.55 -21.82
N VAL A 4 58.27 48.37 -21.26
CA VAL A 4 57.43 47.17 -21.43
C VAL A 4 56.12 47.40 -20.66
N ARG A 5 54.97 47.23 -21.32
CA ARG A 5 53.64 47.26 -20.68
C ARG A 5 52.88 46.04 -21.21
N ALA A 6 52.99 44.91 -20.50
CA ALA A 6 52.13 44.48 -19.39
C ALA A 6 50.90 43.71 -19.91
N GLU A 7 51.04 42.39 -19.88
CA GLU A 7 50.03 41.35 -19.69
C GLU A 7 48.62 41.90 -19.39
N ALA A 8 47.74 41.86 -20.40
CA ALA A 8 46.31 41.99 -20.18
C ALA A 8 45.81 40.64 -19.64
N GLU A 9 45.81 40.47 -18.32
CA GLU A 9 45.04 39.41 -17.68
C GLU A 9 43.57 39.56 -18.11
N VAL A 10 43.12 38.64 -18.97
CA VAL A 10 41.72 38.45 -19.29
C VAL A 10 41.05 37.96 -18.00
N HIS A 11 40.63 38.89 -17.15
CA HIS A 11 39.75 38.57 -16.04
C HIS A 11 38.47 37.99 -16.63
N ALA A 12 38.41 36.65 -16.65
CA ALA A 12 37.25 35.88 -17.02
C ALA A 12 36.06 36.45 -16.24
N SER A 13 35.12 37.06 -16.98
CA SER A 13 34.03 37.80 -16.36
C SER A 13 33.30 36.85 -15.38
N PRO A 14 33.12 37.21 -14.10
CA PRO A 14 32.47 36.36 -13.10
C PRO A 14 31.08 35.89 -13.53
N ARG A 15 30.44 36.64 -14.45
CA ARG A 15 29.18 36.30 -15.10
C ARG A 15 29.30 35.11 -16.06
N LEU A 16 30.35 35.06 -16.88
CA LEU A 16 30.58 33.95 -17.81
C LEU A 16 30.99 32.68 -17.06
N ALA A 17 31.82 32.81 -16.02
CA ALA A 17 32.16 31.69 -15.14
C ALA A 17 30.92 31.11 -14.43
N ASN A 18 30.03 31.97 -13.92
CA ASN A 18 28.75 31.55 -13.34
C ASN A 18 27.82 30.88 -14.36
N LEU A 19 27.72 31.40 -15.58
CA LEU A 19 26.86 30.83 -16.60
C LEU A 19 27.31 29.41 -17.01
N ILE A 20 28.63 29.21 -17.14
CA ILE A 20 29.22 27.90 -17.43
C ILE A 20 29.01 26.94 -16.25
N TYR A 21 29.19 27.39 -15.01
CA TYR A 21 28.96 26.57 -13.82
C TYR A 21 27.48 26.16 -13.66
N VAL A 22 26.55 27.09 -13.85
CA VAL A 22 25.10 26.85 -13.77
C VAL A 22 24.63 25.86 -14.83
N THR A 23 25.11 26.00 -16.07
CA THR A 23 24.76 25.08 -17.17
C THR A 23 25.35 23.69 -16.94
N TYR A 24 26.60 23.60 -16.47
CA TYR A 24 27.25 22.32 -16.15
C TYR A 24 26.56 21.59 -14.98
N ALA A 25 26.14 22.33 -13.95
CA ALA A 25 25.40 21.77 -12.82
C ALA A 25 24.00 21.27 -13.24
N LYS A 26 23.30 21.98 -14.13
CA LYS A 26 21.97 21.60 -14.65
C LYS A 26 22.00 20.27 -15.41
N VAL A 27 23.05 20.04 -16.21
CA VAL A 27 23.22 18.83 -17.03
C VAL A 27 23.79 17.66 -16.22
N LYS A 28 24.77 17.90 -15.33
CA LYS A 28 25.54 16.82 -14.68
C LYS A 28 25.00 16.38 -13.32
N LEU A 29 24.27 17.24 -12.60
CA LEU A 29 23.76 16.95 -11.26
C LEU A 29 22.25 16.62 -11.23
N GLY A 30 21.58 16.58 -12.39
CA GLY A 30 20.14 16.28 -12.44
C GLY A 30 19.35 17.20 -11.50
N ILE A 31 19.74 18.48 -11.44
CA ILE A 31 19.06 19.47 -10.61
C ILE A 31 17.66 19.58 -11.21
N CYS A 32 16.70 18.97 -10.52
CA CYS A 32 15.28 19.10 -10.79
C CYS A 32 15.04 20.55 -11.14
N GLU A 33 14.55 20.82 -12.35
CA GLU A 33 14.10 22.17 -12.66
C GLU A 33 13.19 22.59 -11.51
N MET A 34 13.53 23.70 -10.88
CA MET A 34 12.64 24.36 -9.95
C MET A 34 11.48 24.86 -10.81
N ILE A 35 10.59 23.94 -11.20
CA ILE A 35 9.34 24.24 -11.86
C ILE A 35 8.62 25.10 -10.84
N GLY A 36 8.65 26.41 -11.10
CA GLY A 36 7.86 27.38 -10.34
C GLY A 36 6.43 26.87 -10.22
N ARG A 37 5.77 27.22 -9.12
CA ARG A 37 4.41 26.80 -8.78
C ARG A 37 3.52 26.75 -10.03
N PRO A 38 3.09 25.56 -10.51
CA PRO A 38 2.23 25.48 -11.69
C PRO A 38 0.90 26.20 -11.39
N GLU A 39 0.45 27.04 -12.32
CA GLU A 39 -0.78 27.85 -12.23
C GLU A 39 -2.07 27.01 -12.12
N THR A 40 -1.96 25.70 -12.36
CA THR A 40 -3.05 24.77 -12.65
C THR A 40 -4.08 24.59 -11.51
N HIS A 41 -3.80 25.05 -10.28
CA HIS A 41 -4.66 24.78 -9.12
C HIS A 41 -4.80 25.99 -8.17
N PRO A 42 -5.86 26.83 -8.33
CA PRO A 42 -6.03 28.06 -7.56
C PRO A 42 -6.51 27.82 -6.11
N VAL A 43 -7.19 26.71 -5.84
CA VAL A 43 -7.73 26.41 -4.51
C VAL A 43 -6.63 25.90 -3.59
N LYS A 44 -6.37 26.64 -2.52
CA LYS A 44 -5.37 26.29 -1.49
C LYS A 44 -6.08 25.72 -0.25
N LYS A 45 -5.52 24.65 0.29
CA LYS A 45 -5.91 24.10 1.60
C LYS A 45 -4.65 23.89 2.42
N VAL A 46 -4.73 24.28 3.70
CA VAL A 46 -3.66 24.03 4.67
C VAL A 46 -3.96 22.69 5.32
N LEU A 47 -2.97 21.79 5.29
CA LEU A 47 -3.07 20.45 5.85
C LEU A 47 -1.98 20.29 6.91
N GLY A 48 -2.35 19.73 8.06
CA GLY A 48 -1.38 19.31 9.07
C GLY A 48 -0.84 17.93 8.72
N PHE A 49 0.49 17.78 8.77
CA PHE A 49 1.19 16.51 8.61
C PHE A 49 2.06 16.25 9.83
N THR A 50 2.29 14.97 10.14
CA THR A 50 3.39 14.58 11.02
C THR A 50 4.69 14.54 10.22
N ASP A 51 5.84 14.69 10.88
CA ASP A 51 7.15 14.70 10.23
C ASP A 51 7.43 13.40 9.47
N GLU A 52 6.98 12.27 10.01
CA GLU A 52 7.08 10.96 9.37
C GLU A 52 6.33 10.90 8.03
N MET A 53 5.14 11.51 7.96
CA MET A 53 4.36 11.57 6.72
C MET A 53 5.06 12.42 5.67
N VAL A 54 5.65 13.55 6.08
CA VAL A 54 6.42 14.42 5.19
C VAL A 54 7.62 13.67 4.63
N ALA A 55 8.38 12.97 5.49
CA ALA A 55 9.51 12.15 5.08
C ALA A 55 9.11 11.01 4.13
N ALA A 56 7.96 10.37 4.37
CA ALA A 56 7.43 9.34 3.50
C ALA A 56 7.10 9.89 2.10
N VAL A 57 6.41 11.04 2.02
CA VAL A 57 6.09 11.70 0.74
C VAL A 57 7.36 12.12 0.01
N GLU A 58 8.35 12.64 0.73
CA GLU A 58 9.65 13.03 0.18
C GLU A 58 10.39 11.82 -0.42
N SER A 59 10.43 10.70 0.32
CA SER A 59 11.04 9.45 -0.16
C SER A 59 10.33 8.88 -1.39
N TRP A 60 9.01 9.05 -1.48
CA TRP A 60 8.22 8.62 -2.63
C TRP A 60 8.47 9.52 -3.84
N ARG A 61 8.53 10.84 -3.62
CA ARG A 61 8.81 11.87 -4.62
C ARG A 61 10.18 11.67 -5.27
N ALA A 62 11.21 11.37 -4.47
CA ALA A 62 12.57 11.14 -4.96
C ALA A 62 12.70 9.96 -5.95
N LYS A 63 11.76 9.01 -5.91
CA LYS A 63 11.73 7.85 -6.82
C LYS A 63 11.10 8.16 -8.18
N GLN A 64 10.38 9.28 -8.30
CA GLN A 64 9.67 9.66 -9.52
C GLN A 64 10.59 10.45 -10.47
N LYS A 65 10.42 10.26 -11.78
CA LYS A 65 11.10 11.04 -12.83
C LYS A 65 10.05 11.62 -13.79
N PRO A 66 10.02 12.95 -14.03
CA PRO A 66 10.76 14.00 -13.33
C PRO A 66 10.38 14.09 -11.85
N VAL A 67 11.29 14.60 -11.00
CA VAL A 67 11.03 14.75 -9.57
C VAL A 67 9.93 15.80 -9.38
N PRO A 68 8.72 15.44 -8.90
CA PRO A 68 7.63 16.39 -8.81
C PRO A 68 7.82 17.32 -7.61
N ASN A 69 7.15 18.48 -7.60
CA ASN A 69 7.10 19.32 -6.40
C ASN A 69 6.31 18.60 -5.28
N PHE A 70 6.54 18.93 -4.01
CA PHE A 70 5.81 18.32 -2.89
C PHE A 70 4.28 18.40 -3.07
N SER A 71 3.75 19.55 -3.48
CA SER A 71 2.31 19.71 -3.74
C SER A 71 1.81 18.84 -4.89
N GLU A 72 2.63 18.61 -5.91
CA GLU A 72 2.29 17.73 -7.03
C GLU A 72 2.36 16.26 -6.61
N ALA A 73 3.36 15.89 -5.81
CA ALA A 73 3.50 14.56 -5.26
C ALA A 73 2.27 14.17 -4.42
N VAL A 74 1.81 15.06 -3.55
CA VAL A 74 0.59 14.86 -2.75
C VAL A 74 -0.64 14.68 -3.67
N ARG A 75 -0.79 15.47 -4.73
CA ARG A 75 -1.92 15.31 -5.67
C ARG A 75 -1.91 13.96 -6.35
N ARG A 76 -0.76 13.52 -6.88
CA ARG A 76 -0.62 12.22 -7.54
C ARG A 76 -0.92 11.08 -6.56
N LEU A 77 -0.45 11.19 -5.32
CA LEU A 77 -0.78 10.21 -4.26
C LEU A 77 -2.27 10.16 -3.95
N VAL A 78 -2.94 11.32 -3.88
CA VAL A 78 -4.39 11.39 -3.68
C VAL A 78 -5.15 10.81 -4.88
N GLU A 79 -4.74 11.13 -6.11
CA GLU A 79 -5.34 10.58 -7.33
C GLU A 79 -5.21 9.05 -7.39
N LEU A 80 -4.03 8.52 -7.06
CA LEU A 80 -3.81 7.07 -6.92
C LEU A 80 -4.68 6.48 -5.82
N GLY A 81 -4.76 7.11 -4.65
CA GLY A 81 -5.60 6.66 -3.54
C GLY A 81 -7.10 6.64 -3.88
N LEU A 82 -7.57 7.58 -4.71
CA LEU A 82 -8.95 7.61 -5.20
C LEU A 82 -9.20 6.61 -6.33
N THR A 83 -8.19 6.33 -7.16
CA THR A 83 -8.29 5.40 -8.29
C THR A 83 -8.23 3.94 -7.85
N VAL A 84 -7.44 3.64 -6.82
CA VAL A 84 -7.40 2.30 -6.22
C VAL A 84 -8.73 2.06 -5.52
N ARG A 85 -9.69 1.51 -6.26
CA ARG A 85 -10.83 0.79 -5.68
C ARG A 85 -10.22 -0.27 -4.77
N THR A 86 -10.29 -0.04 -3.47
CA THR A 86 -9.92 -1.05 -2.49
C THR A 86 -10.67 -2.33 -2.89
N PRO A 87 -9.97 -3.44 -3.21
CA PRO A 87 -10.67 -4.67 -3.51
C PRO A 87 -11.47 -4.99 -2.26
N ALA A 88 -12.80 -4.92 -2.38
CA ALA A 88 -13.69 -5.23 -1.28
C ALA A 88 -13.20 -6.53 -0.66
N LYS A 89 -12.90 -6.48 0.65
CA LYS A 89 -12.45 -7.62 1.46
C LYS A 89 -13.16 -8.87 0.93
N PRO A 90 -12.44 -9.92 0.47
CA PRO A 90 -13.07 -11.00 -0.26
C PRO A 90 -14.15 -11.62 0.62
N VAL A 91 -15.40 -11.30 0.29
CA VAL A 91 -16.57 -11.82 0.96
C VAL A 91 -16.52 -13.33 0.76
N ASN A 92 -16.52 -14.05 1.89
CA ASN A 92 -16.44 -15.51 2.02
C ASN A 92 -16.60 -16.27 0.70
N LYS A 93 -15.47 -16.66 0.09
CA LYS A 93 -15.49 -17.52 -1.09
C LYS A 93 -16.25 -18.81 -0.72
N PRO A 94 -17.33 -19.17 -1.42
CA PRO A 94 -18.12 -20.37 -1.10
C PRO A 94 -17.26 -21.64 -1.09
N GLY A 95 -16.18 -21.64 -1.89
CA GLY A 95 -15.19 -22.73 -1.92
C GLY A 95 -14.49 -22.99 -0.59
N ARG A 96 -14.34 -22.00 0.31
CA ARG A 96 -13.72 -22.27 1.64
C ARG A 96 -14.66 -23.06 2.54
N ARG A 97 -15.96 -22.76 2.49
CA ARG A 97 -17.00 -23.47 3.24
C ARG A 97 -17.16 -24.90 2.74
N LEU A 98 -17.19 -25.09 1.43
CA LEU A 98 -17.26 -26.41 0.81
C LEU A 98 -16.04 -27.27 1.16
N ARG A 99 -14.83 -26.71 1.04
CA ARG A 99 -13.59 -27.41 1.44
C ARG A 99 -13.57 -27.77 2.92
N ALA A 100 -14.04 -26.89 3.80
CA ALA A 100 -14.14 -27.19 5.23
C ALA A 100 -15.15 -28.32 5.51
N GLN A 101 -16.29 -28.34 4.82
CA GLN A 101 -17.28 -29.42 4.92
C GLN A 101 -16.71 -30.77 4.46
N GLU A 102 -15.99 -30.80 3.33
CA GLU A 102 -15.35 -32.02 2.82
C GLU A 102 -14.30 -32.58 3.79
N LEU A 103 -13.44 -31.71 4.34
CA LEU A 103 -12.43 -32.11 5.32
C LEU A 103 -13.09 -32.67 6.59
N ALA A 104 -14.13 -32.01 7.10
CA ALA A 104 -14.87 -32.46 8.26
C ALA A 104 -15.57 -33.82 8.01
N ALA A 105 -16.21 -33.99 6.85
CA ALA A 105 -16.86 -35.25 6.47
C ALA A 105 -15.85 -36.41 6.40
N ASN A 106 -14.66 -36.16 5.83
CA ASN A 106 -13.59 -37.14 5.74
C ASN A 106 -13.00 -37.49 7.12
N ALA A 107 -12.83 -36.50 8.01
CA ALA A 107 -12.38 -36.73 9.38
C ALA A 107 -13.38 -37.60 10.16
N ILE A 108 -14.68 -37.28 10.11
CA ILE A 108 -15.73 -38.07 10.77
C ILE A 108 -15.74 -39.51 10.23
N LYS A 109 -15.57 -39.70 8.93
CA LYS A 109 -15.50 -41.04 8.33
C LYS A 109 -14.33 -41.87 8.86
N LYS A 110 -13.17 -41.24 9.14
CA LYS A 110 -11.99 -41.92 9.72
C LYS A 110 -12.17 -42.29 11.20
N MET A 111 -12.92 -41.50 11.96
CA MET A 111 -13.17 -41.76 13.39
C MET A 111 -14.22 -42.85 13.65
N ILE A 112 -15.05 -43.18 12.65
CA ILE A 112 -16.11 -44.19 12.79
C ILE A 112 -15.53 -45.58 12.51
N ASP A 113 -15.84 -46.51 13.42
CA ASP A 113 -15.53 -47.92 13.25
C ASP A 113 -16.09 -48.49 11.93
N PRO A 114 -15.23 -48.96 11.01
CA PRO A 114 -15.63 -49.50 9.72
C PRO A 114 -16.28 -50.89 9.82
N ALA A 115 -16.37 -51.51 10.99
CA ALA A 115 -17.04 -52.80 11.21
C ALA A 115 -18.51 -52.67 11.64
N ALA A 116 -18.97 -51.49 12.08
CA ALA A 116 -20.32 -51.31 12.63
C ALA A 116 -21.43 -51.33 11.55
N PRO A 117 -22.67 -51.75 11.85
CA PRO A 117 -23.80 -51.66 10.92
C PRO A 117 -24.07 -50.22 10.44
N PRO A 118 -24.56 -50.00 9.20
CA PRO A 118 -24.72 -48.66 8.61
C PRO A 118 -25.71 -47.77 9.39
N GLU A 119 -26.71 -48.38 10.03
CA GLU A 119 -27.70 -47.69 10.87
C GLU A 119 -27.06 -47.11 12.15
N GLU A 120 -26.23 -47.89 12.84
CA GLU A 120 -25.49 -47.42 14.01
C GLU A 120 -24.49 -46.31 13.66
N ARG A 121 -23.86 -46.39 12.47
CA ARG A 121 -22.99 -45.32 11.96
C ARG A 121 -23.76 -44.03 11.75
N ALA A 122 -24.99 -44.10 11.24
CA ALA A 122 -25.83 -42.93 11.03
C ALA A 122 -26.24 -42.29 12.37
N GLN A 123 -26.63 -43.10 13.36
CA GLN A 123 -26.95 -42.62 14.69
C GLN A 123 -25.74 -41.98 15.40
N ARG A 124 -24.55 -42.59 15.30
CA ARG A 124 -23.30 -42.02 15.86
C ARG A 124 -22.92 -40.70 15.16
N LYS A 125 -23.04 -40.60 13.84
CA LYS A 125 -22.85 -39.33 13.10
C LYS A 125 -23.84 -38.26 13.56
N HIS A 126 -25.10 -38.61 13.72
CA HIS A 126 -26.13 -37.69 14.19
C HIS A 126 -25.80 -37.19 15.61
N ARG A 127 -25.37 -38.09 16.51
CA ARG A 127 -24.94 -37.74 17.87
C ARG A 127 -23.71 -36.83 17.87
N LEU A 128 -22.73 -37.08 16.99
CA LEU A 128 -21.51 -36.27 16.89
C LEU A 128 -21.76 -34.86 16.33
N THR A 129 -22.66 -34.75 15.35
CA THR A 129 -23.00 -33.47 14.68
C THR A 129 -24.01 -32.63 15.46
N LYS A 130 -24.92 -33.25 16.21
CA LYS A 130 -25.80 -32.54 17.13
C LYS A 130 -25.12 -32.21 18.46
N GLY A 131 -24.20 -33.07 18.92
CA GLY A 131 -23.56 -32.96 20.22
C GLY A 131 -24.51 -33.29 21.39
N PRO A 132 -23.98 -33.55 22.60
CA PRO A 132 -24.78 -33.63 23.82
C PRO A 132 -25.55 -32.34 24.10
N SER A 133 -26.72 -32.44 24.73
CA SER A 133 -27.58 -31.29 25.02
C SER A 133 -26.93 -30.25 25.94
N GLU A 134 -25.98 -30.66 26.78
CA GLU A 134 -25.25 -29.81 27.74
C GLU A 134 -24.45 -28.70 27.06
N PHE A 135 -23.99 -28.90 25.82
CA PHE A 135 -23.21 -27.92 25.07
C PHE A 135 -24.06 -27.04 24.15
N ARG A 136 -25.40 -27.08 24.29
CA ARG A 136 -26.31 -26.30 23.44
C ARG A 136 -26.06 -24.79 23.55
N GLU A 137 -25.70 -24.30 24.72
CA GLU A 137 -25.45 -22.87 24.98
C GLU A 137 -24.17 -22.33 24.33
N ASP A 138 -23.19 -23.21 24.07
CA ASP A 138 -21.91 -22.86 23.42
C ASP A 138 -22.00 -22.89 21.89
N ARG A 139 -23.12 -23.40 21.33
CA ARG A 139 -23.30 -23.52 19.88
C ARG A 139 -23.64 -22.16 19.27
N VAL A 140 -22.68 -21.60 18.53
CA VAL A 140 -22.85 -20.35 17.76
C VAL A 140 -23.87 -20.49 16.62
N ASP A 141 -24.04 -21.70 16.07
CA ASP A 141 -24.90 -21.96 14.91
C ASP A 141 -26.40 -22.07 15.22
N LEU A 142 -26.79 -22.19 16.50
CA LEU A 142 -28.19 -22.36 16.89
C LEU A 142 -28.70 -21.12 17.65
N PRO A 143 -29.99 -20.74 17.49
CA PRO A 143 -30.58 -19.74 18.35
C PRO A 143 -30.56 -20.22 19.80
N LYS A 144 -30.09 -19.36 20.71
CA LYS A 144 -30.12 -19.62 22.15
C LYS A 144 -31.55 -19.84 22.62
N ALA A 145 -31.73 -20.73 23.61
CA ALA A 145 -33.05 -20.94 24.18
C ALA A 145 -33.57 -19.61 24.75
N LYS A 146 -34.83 -19.26 24.43
CA LYS A 146 -35.49 -18.12 25.08
C LYS A 146 -35.69 -18.49 26.55
N LYS A 147 -35.11 -17.70 27.46
CA LYS A 147 -35.43 -17.75 28.89
C LYS A 147 -36.85 -17.24 29.14
#